data_AF-A0A6S7L5E2-F1
#
_entry.id   AF-A0A6S7L5E2-F1
#
_cell.length_a   1.000
_cell.length_b   1.000
_cell.length_c   1.000
_cell.angle_alpha   90.00
_cell.angle_beta   90.00
_cell.angle_gamma   90.00
#
_symmetry.space_group_name_H-M   'P 1'
#
loop_
_entity.id
_entity.type
_entity.pdbx_description
1 polymer ?
#
loop_
_entity_poly.entity_id
_entity_poly.type
_entity_poly.pdbx_seq_one_letter_code
_entity_poly.pdbx_strand_id
1 'polypeptide(L)'
;MAAPGMLIIPIIMEKLEKYRWMQRIKVLHMPIQVLLCGVGLTFMVPAACSIFPQKCSMKVEHLEPQLRDKIRASQGPDVQTVYFNKGL
;
A
#
# COMPACT_ATOMS: atom_id res chain seq x y z
N MET A 1 -3.54 0.20 -1.54
CA MET A 1 -4.89 0.75 -1.29
C MET A 1 -5.01 2.11 -1.98
N ALA A 2 -5.93 2.30 -2.92
CA ALA A 2 -6.04 3.54 -3.72
C ALA A 2 -7.22 4.44 -3.34
N ALA A 3 -8.15 3.95 -2.50
CA ALA A 3 -9.44 4.60 -2.25
C ALA A 3 -9.35 6.01 -1.61
N PRO A 4 -8.47 6.28 -0.62
CA PRO A 4 -8.34 7.63 -0.05
C PRO A 4 -7.94 8.68 -1.09
N GLY A 5 -6.94 8.39 -1.92
CA GLY A 5 -6.48 9.31 -2.96
C GLY A 5 -7.54 9.55 -4.03
N MET A 6 -8.23 8.49 -4.47
CA MET A 6 -9.26 8.60 -5.51
C MET A 6 -10.52 9.35 -5.05
N LEU A 7 -10.78 9.45 -3.74
CA LEU A 7 -11.94 10.18 -3.20
C LEU A 7 -11.62 11.63 -2.80
N ILE A 8 -10.43 11.88 -2.25
CA ILE A 8 -10.05 13.20 -1.74
C ILE A 8 -9.63 14.13 -2.88
N ILE A 9 -8.92 13.62 -3.89
CA ILE A 9 -8.43 14.41 -5.03
C ILE A 9 -9.57 15.08 -5.81
N PRO A 10 -10.68 14.39 -6.17
CA PRO A 10 -11.80 15.02 -6.87
C PRO A 10 -12.48 16.14 -6.07
N ILE A 11 -12.61 15.98 -4.75
CA ILE A 11 -13.22 17.00 -3.88
C ILE A 11 -12.36 18.26 -3.83
N ILE A 12 -11.03 18.09 -3.75
CA ILE A 12 -10.08 19.21 -3.79
C ILE A 12 -10.15 19.91 -5.16
N MET A 13 -10.21 19.14 -6.25
CA MET A 13 -10.29 19.68 -7.61
C MET A 13 -11.60 20.45 -7.84
N GLU A 14 -12.74 19.93 -7.37
CA GLU A 14 -14.05 20.62 -7.46
C GLU A 14 -14.03 21.97 -6.73
N LYS A 15 -13.31 22.07 -5.61
CA LYS A 15 -13.12 23.34 -4.90
C LYS A 15 -12.18 24.28 -5.66
N LEU A 16 -11.11 23.76 -6.27
CA LEU A 16 -10.15 24.54 -7.04
C LEU A 16 -10.74 25.12 -8.33
N GLU A 17 -11.64 24.39 -8.99
CA GLU A 17 -12.30 24.84 -10.23
C GLU A 17 -13.26 26.03 -10.02
N LYS A 18 -13.68 26.30 -8.78
CA LYS A 18 -14.53 27.46 -8.45
C LYS A 18 -13.75 28.78 -8.45
N TYR A 19 -12.41 28.75 -8.44
CA TYR A 19 -11.61 29.98 -8.49
C TYR A 19 -11.51 30.56 -9.91
N ARG A 20 -11.70 31.88 -10.03
CA ARG A 20 -11.72 32.61 -11.32
C ARG A 20 -10.44 32.42 -12.16
N TRP A 21 -9.28 32.24 -11.53
CA TRP A 21 -8.01 32.00 -12.22
C TRP A 21 -7.96 30.60 -12.84
N MET A 22 -8.50 29.59 -12.15
CA MET A 22 -8.57 28.21 -12.62
C MET A 22 -9.54 28.06 -13.80
N GLN A 23 -10.64 28.83 -13.78
CA GLN A 23 -11.61 28.87 -14.89
C GLN A 23 -11.05 29.53 -16.15
N ARG A 24 -10.13 30.50 -15.98
CA ARG A 24 -9.48 31.20 -17.10
C ARG A 24 -8.38 30.36 -17.75
N ILE A 25 -7.68 29.52 -16.99
CA ILE A 25 -6.54 28.75 -17.48
C ILE A 25 -6.85 27.24 -17.50
N LYS A 26 -7.70 26.84 -18.46
CA LYS A 26 -8.11 25.42 -18.64
C LYS A 26 -6.94 24.47 -18.93
N VAL A 27 -5.86 24.97 -19.54
CA VAL A 27 -4.66 24.18 -19.87
C VAL A 27 -3.95 23.65 -18.61
N LEU A 28 -4.09 24.32 -17.47
CA LEU A 28 -3.48 23.90 -16.20
C LEU A 28 -4.23 22.76 -15.50
N HIS A 29 -5.44 22.40 -15.93
CA HIS A 29 -6.26 21.40 -15.24
C HIS A 29 -5.59 20.02 -15.24
N MET A 30 -5.12 19.56 -16.40
CA MET A 30 -4.46 18.26 -16.53
C MET A 30 -3.14 18.20 -15.73
N PRO A 31 -2.19 19.15 -15.86
CA PRO A 31 -0.98 19.15 -15.04
C PRO A 31 -1.25 19.13 -13.53
N ILE A 32 -2.23 19.90 -13.06
CA ILE A 32 -2.57 19.97 -11.63
C ILE A 32 -3.14 18.64 -11.17
N GLN A 33 -4.03 18.02 -11.94
CA GLN A 33 -4.59 16.70 -11.60
C GLN A 33 -3.52 15.61 -11.57
N VAL A 34 -2.59 15.60 -12.53
CA VAL A 34 -1.47 14.65 -12.57
C VAL A 34 -0.54 14.87 -11.36
N LEU A 35 -0.23 16.12 -11.02
CA LEU A 35 0.59 16.45 -9.86
C LEU A 35 -0.07 16.00 -8.55
N LEU A 36 -1.34 16.33 -8.35
CA LEU A 36 -2.09 15.94 -7.16
C LEU A 36 -2.14 14.41 -7.02
N CYS A 37 -2.41 13.68 -8.10
CA CYS A 37 -2.36 12.22 -8.11
C CYS A 37 -0.96 11.69 -7.77
N GLY A 38 0.09 12.26 -8.37
CA GLY A 38 1.48 11.87 -8.11
C GLY A 38 1.86 12.05 -6.64
N VAL A 39 1.57 13.21 -6.06
CA VAL A 39 1.79 13.50 -4.63
C VAL A 39 1.00 12.53 -3.76
N GLY A 40 -0.27 12.30 -4.08
CA GLY A 40 -1.11 11.33 -3.36
C GLY A 40 -0.47 9.94 -3.34
N LEU A 41 -0.02 9.44 -4.48
CA LEU A 41 0.62 8.12 -4.60
C LEU A 41 1.90 8.03 -3.75
N THR A 42 2.73 9.08 -3.70
CA THR A 42 3.95 9.11 -2.89
C THR A 42 3.68 8.90 -1.40
N PHE A 43 2.57 9.42 -0.86
CA PHE A 43 2.20 9.23 0.54
C PHE A 43 1.37 7.96 0.78
N MET A 44 0.53 7.57 -0.17
CA MET A 44 -0.36 6.43 -0.03
C MET A 44 0.39 5.10 0.05
N VAL A 45 1.49 4.95 -0.71
CA VAL A 45 2.30 3.73 -0.71
C VAL A 45 2.94 3.44 0.66
N PRO A 46 3.74 4.33 1.27
CA PRO A 46 4.31 4.08 2.59
C PRO A 46 3.25 3.94 3.68
N ALA A 47 2.12 4.66 3.58
CA ALA A 47 1.00 4.51 4.51
C ALA A 47 0.32 3.14 4.40
N ALA A 48 0.14 2.61 3.19
CA ALA A 48 -0.39 1.25 3.01
C ALA A 48 0.60 0.21 3.58
N CYS A 49 1.89 0.40 3.33
CA CYS A 49 2.94 -0.48 3.85
C CYS A 49 3.09 -0.41 5.38
N SER A 50 2.67 0.68 6.03
CA SER A 50 2.67 0.79 7.50
C SER A 50 1.41 0.20 8.14
N ILE A 51 0.25 0.31 7.49
CA ILE A 51 -1.00 -0.29 7.95
C ILE A 51 -0.94 -1.82 7.87
N PHE A 52 -0.28 -2.37 6.85
CA PHE A 52 -0.13 -3.82 6.70
C PHE A 52 1.27 -4.27 7.12
N PRO A 53 1.40 -5.10 8.18
CA PRO A 53 2.71 -5.56 8.64
C PRO A 53 3.39 -6.37 7.53
N GLN A 54 4.52 -5.86 7.05
CA GLN A 54 5.31 -6.51 6.01
C GLN A 54 5.89 -7.84 6.50
N LYS A 55 6.23 -7.94 7.78
CA LYS A 55 6.70 -9.17 8.43
C LYS A 55 5.55 -9.83 9.19
N CYS A 56 5.18 -11.03 8.78
CA CYS A 56 4.20 -11.88 9.45
C CYS A 56 4.88 -13.07 10.11
N SER A 57 4.19 -13.67 11.08
CA SER A 57 4.63 -14.89 11.77
C SER A 57 3.55 -15.96 11.71
N MET A 58 3.95 -17.23 11.60
CA MET A 58 3.04 -18.37 11.57
C MET A 58 3.63 -19.57 12.28
N LYS A 59 2.77 -20.38 12.91
CA LYS A 59 3.20 -21.63 13.52
C LYS A 59 3.61 -22.64 12.45
N VAL A 60 4.67 -23.39 12.70
CA VAL A 60 5.12 -24.47 11.81
C VAL A 60 4.03 -25.52 11.61
N GLU A 61 3.19 -25.73 12.62
CA GLU A 61 2.01 -26.62 12.59
C GLU A 61 0.90 -26.19 11.61
N HIS A 62 0.98 -25.01 11.01
CA HIS A 62 0.05 -24.58 9.98
C HIS A 62 0.67 -24.59 8.57
N LEU A 63 1.97 -24.89 8.43
CA LEU A 63 2.64 -24.96 7.13
C LEU A 63 2.26 -26.22 6.35
N GLU A 64 2.58 -26.30 5.07
CA GLU A 64 2.40 -27.54 4.31
C GLU A 64 3.31 -28.66 4.83
N PRO A 65 2.89 -29.95 4.80
CA PRO A 65 3.66 -31.07 5.38
C PRO A 65 5.11 -31.12 4.87
N GLN A 66 5.31 -30.95 3.57
CA GLN A 66 6.64 -30.96 2.95
C GLN A 66 7.58 -29.87 3.52
N LEU A 67 7.04 -28.70 3.86
CA LEU A 67 7.78 -27.60 4.47
C LEU A 67 8.10 -27.90 5.94
N ARG A 68 7.17 -28.50 6.68
CA ARG A 68 7.40 -28.93 8.07
C ARG A 68 8.54 -29.93 8.17
N ASP A 69 8.54 -30.93 7.29
CA ASP A 69 9.53 -32.00 7.31
C ASP A 69 10.93 -31.44 6.99
N LYS A 70 11.02 -30.52 6.02
CA LYS A 70 12.26 -29.81 5.71
C LYS A 70 12.76 -28.97 6.88
N ILE A 71 11.87 -28.24 7.57
CA ILE A 71 12.24 -27.41 8.73
C ILE A 71 12.72 -28.29 9.88
N ARG A 72 11.99 -29.36 10.20
CA ARG A 72 12.36 -30.30 11.27
C ARG A 72 13.68 -31.01 10.99
N ALA A 73 13.94 -31.38 9.73
CA ALA A 73 15.18 -32.02 9.33
C ALA A 73 16.39 -31.06 9.35
N SER A 74 16.19 -29.76 9.08
CA SER A 74 17.28 -28.78 8.96
C SER A 74 17.56 -27.98 10.23
N GLN A 75 16.55 -27.69 11.03
CA GLN A 75 16.62 -26.80 12.20
C GLN A 75 16.21 -27.49 13.51
N GLY A 76 15.75 -28.74 13.44
CA GLY A 76 15.31 -29.52 14.61
C GLY A 76 13.81 -29.37 14.92
N PRO A 77 13.27 -30.24 15.80
CA PRO A 77 11.83 -30.30 16.11
C PRO A 77 11.32 -29.13 16.96
N ASP A 78 12.19 -28.37 17.62
CA ASP A 78 11.82 -27.30 18.56
C ASP A 78 11.39 -25.98 17.89
N VAL A 79 11.51 -25.87 16.56
CA VAL A 79 11.10 -24.66 15.84
C VAL A 79 9.57 -24.59 15.75
N GLN A 80 8.96 -23.70 16.53
CA GLN A 80 7.50 -23.56 16.58
C GLN A 80 6.97 -22.45 15.68
N THR A 81 7.75 -21.40 15.40
CA THR A 81 7.28 -20.20 14.67
C THR A 81 8.27 -19.81 13.58
N VAL A 82 7.74 -19.49 12.39
CA VAL A 82 8.50 -18.92 11.28
C VAL A 82 8.05 -17.49 11.00
N TYR A 83 8.97 -16.69 10.46
CA TYR A 83 8.69 -15.33 10.02
C TYR A 83 8.87 -15.22 8.51
N PHE A 84 7.97 -14.53 7.84
CA PHE A 84 8.01 -14.32 6.40
C PHE A 84 7.56 -12.91 6.05
N ASN A 85 8.01 -12.43 4.90
CA ASN A 85 7.48 -11.19 4.34
C ASN A 85 6.17 -11.52 3.63
N LYS A 86 5.09 -10.82 4.01
CA LYS A 86 3.76 -10.97 3.38
C LYS A 86 3.75 -10.48 1.93
N GLY A 87 4.74 -9.68 1.55
CA GLY A 87 4.80 -9.03 0.24
C GLY A 87 3.85 -7.83 0.16
N LEU A 88 3.93 -7.15 -0.99
CA LEU A 88 3.06 -6.05 -1.39
C LEU A 88 1.92 -6.59 -2.26
#